data_AF-A0A3B0U400-F1
#
_entry.id   AF-A0A3B0U400-F1
#
_cell.length_a   1.000
_cell.length_b   1.000
_cell.length_c   1.000
_cell.angle_alpha   90.00
_cell.angle_beta   90.00
_cell.angle_gamma   90.00
#
_symmetry.space_group_name_H-M   'P 1'
#
loop_
_entity.id
_entity.type
_entity.pdbx_description
1 polymer ?
#
loop_
_entity_poly.entity_id
_entity_poly.type
_entity_poly.pdbx_seq_one_letter_code
_entity_poly.pdbx_strand_id
1 'polypeptide(L)'
;MTKVKTANALDLLKGAILQTIHIEPVNRRSFASFGDIIQASPEAKSFPINQGNTRRFHDLATAIALGENARSIISIFRGRPFSLPLTLKMMERHPLGSQAFIPLKPVRFLSIVAPDVNGIPGTPQAFLFGPGQGLNYFVKTW
;
A
#
# COMPACT_ATOMS: atom_id res chain seq x y z
N MET A 1 -15.48 -3.76 13.35
CA MET A 1 -14.70 -4.75 12.55
C MET A 1 -14.69 -4.29 11.10
N THR A 2 -13.53 -3.88 10.58
CA THR A 2 -13.36 -3.49 9.18
C THR A 2 -13.65 -4.73 8.32
N LYS A 3 -14.70 -4.69 7.49
CA LYS A 3 -15.00 -5.80 6.58
C LYS A 3 -13.92 -5.84 5.48
N VAL A 4 -12.87 -6.63 5.68
CA VAL A 4 -11.90 -6.94 4.62
C VAL A 4 -12.65 -7.71 3.53
N LYS A 5 -12.53 -7.25 2.28
CA LYS A 5 -13.01 -8.03 1.13
C LYS A 5 -11.82 -8.72 0.50
N THR A 6 -11.91 -10.02 0.32
CA THR A 6 -10.91 -10.83 -0.38
C THR A 6 -11.46 -11.24 -1.74
N ALA A 7 -10.62 -11.22 -2.76
CA ALA A 7 -10.89 -11.87 -4.04
C ALA A 7 -9.84 -12.96 -4.25
N ASN A 8 -10.29 -14.18 -4.55
CA ASN A 8 -9.39 -15.27 -4.91
C ASN A 8 -8.92 -15.06 -6.34
N ALA A 9 -7.61 -15.14 -6.59
CA ALA A 9 -7.06 -15.00 -7.93
C ALA A 9 -7.57 -16.10 -8.86
N LEU A 10 -7.93 -17.28 -8.34
CA LEU A 10 -8.49 -18.37 -9.14
C LEU A 10 -9.90 -18.07 -9.70
N ASP A 11 -10.70 -17.25 -9.02
CA ASP A 11 -12.02 -16.85 -9.50
C ASP A 11 -11.94 -15.82 -10.64
N LEU A 12 -10.79 -15.17 -10.80
CA LEU A 12 -10.47 -14.24 -11.90
C LEU A 12 -10.04 -14.97 -13.19
N LEU A 13 -9.82 -16.30 -13.13
CA LEU A 13 -9.08 -17.05 -14.16
C LEU A 13 -9.93 -18.12 -14.89
N LYS A 14 -11.25 -17.97 -15.04
CA LYS A 14 -11.99 -18.84 -15.97
C LYS A 14 -11.48 -18.63 -17.41
N GLY A 15 -10.47 -19.42 -17.81
CA GLY A 15 -9.84 -19.41 -19.14
C GLY A 15 -8.57 -18.56 -19.29
N ALA A 16 -7.97 -18.06 -18.21
CA ALA A 16 -6.85 -17.11 -18.32
C ALA A 16 -5.47 -17.79 -18.27
N ILE A 17 -4.60 -17.35 -19.18
CA ILE A 17 -3.17 -17.66 -19.24
C ILE A 17 -2.49 -17.12 -17.98
N LEU A 18 -1.54 -17.86 -17.40
CA LEU A 18 -0.67 -17.39 -16.33
C LEU A 18 0.00 -16.07 -16.75
N GLN A 19 -0.38 -14.96 -16.11
CA GLN A 19 0.21 -13.65 -16.36
C GLN A 19 1.37 -13.41 -15.38
N THR A 20 2.54 -13.10 -15.92
CA THR A 20 3.70 -12.67 -15.13
C THR A 20 3.51 -11.20 -14.73
N ILE A 21 3.61 -10.91 -13.44
CA ILE A 21 3.64 -9.55 -12.91
C ILE A 21 5.11 -9.17 -12.71
N HIS A 22 5.58 -8.16 -13.44
CA HIS A 22 6.93 -7.64 -13.27
C HIS A 22 6.99 -6.67 -12.09
N ILE A 23 8.10 -6.74 -11.36
CA ILE A 23 8.37 -5.86 -10.22
C ILE A 23 8.99 -4.57 -10.75
N GLU A 24 8.35 -3.44 -10.49
CA GLU A 24 8.82 -2.12 -10.88
C GLU A 24 9.24 -1.29 -9.66
N PRO A 25 10.27 -0.43 -9.76
CA PRO A 25 10.57 0.52 -8.69
C PRO A 25 9.40 1.47 -8.44
N VAL A 26 9.05 1.69 -7.16
CA VAL A 26 7.97 2.62 -6.82
C VAL A 26 8.40 4.08 -7.05
N ASN A 27 7.49 4.90 -7.56
CA ASN A 27 7.58 6.35 -7.50
C ASN A 27 6.19 6.96 -7.26
N ARG A 28 6.17 8.25 -6.87
CA ARG A 28 4.90 8.93 -6.52
C ARG A 28 3.89 8.90 -7.67
N ARG A 29 4.33 9.04 -8.91
CA ARG A 29 3.44 9.07 -10.09
C ARG A 29 2.83 7.69 -10.33
N SER A 30 3.62 6.62 -10.25
CA SER A 30 3.13 5.25 -10.49
C SER A 30 2.20 4.76 -9.39
N PHE A 31 2.37 5.25 -8.16
CA PHE A 31 1.57 4.82 -7.00
C PHE A 31 0.35 5.72 -6.70
N ALA A 32 0.25 6.89 -7.33
CA ALA A 32 -0.73 7.94 -7.00
C ALA A 32 -2.20 7.50 -7.05
N SER A 33 -2.56 6.51 -7.87
CA SER A 33 -3.94 6.00 -7.95
C SER A 33 -4.29 5.02 -6.83
N PHE A 34 -3.30 4.50 -6.10
CA PHE A 34 -3.46 3.44 -5.12
C PHE A 34 -3.25 3.93 -3.69
N GLY A 35 -2.44 4.97 -3.51
CA GLY A 35 -2.08 5.45 -2.19
C GLY A 35 -0.99 6.51 -2.16
N ASP A 36 -0.47 6.72 -0.95
CA ASP A 36 0.64 7.63 -0.68
C ASP A 36 1.94 6.86 -0.45
N ILE A 37 3.07 7.48 -0.79
CA ILE A 37 4.40 7.02 -0.40
C ILE A 37 4.87 7.83 0.81
N ILE A 38 5.08 7.14 1.94
CA ILE A 38 5.55 7.75 3.18
C ILE A 38 7.08 7.74 3.16
N GLN A 39 7.68 8.87 2.80
CA GLN A 39 9.13 9.00 2.77
C GLN A 39 9.57 10.45 3.07
N ALA A 40 10.60 10.59 3.88
CA ALA A 40 11.38 11.82 3.97
C ALA A 40 12.27 11.94 2.72
N SER A 41 11.82 12.70 1.71
CA SER A 41 12.57 12.92 0.48
C SER A 41 12.67 14.40 0.13
N PRO A 42 13.62 14.81 -0.74
CA PRO A 42 13.77 16.21 -1.15
C PRO A 42 12.53 16.82 -1.80
N GLU A 43 11.72 16.01 -2.49
CA GLU A 43 10.51 16.48 -3.19
C GLU A 43 9.28 16.55 -2.27
N ALA A 44 9.37 16.01 -1.04
CA ALA A 44 8.27 16.08 -0.09
C ALA A 44 8.16 17.51 0.49
N LYS A 45 6.92 18.01 0.60
CA LYS A 45 6.64 19.25 1.31
C LYS A 45 7.19 19.14 2.74
N SER A 46 8.14 20.01 3.07
CA SER A 46 8.76 20.01 4.39
C SER A 46 9.15 21.41 4.83
N PHE A 47 9.21 21.61 6.14
CA PHE A 47 9.59 22.89 6.73
C PHE A 47 10.25 22.70 8.09
N PRO A 48 11.15 23.62 8.52
CA PRO A 48 11.69 23.58 9.87
C PRO A 48 10.61 23.86 10.92
N ILE A 49 10.72 23.18 12.06
CA ILE A 49 9.98 23.44 13.30
C ILE A 49 10.99 23.47 14.47
N ASN A 50 10.53 23.74 15.70
CA ASN A 50 11.39 23.75 16.90
C ASN A 50 12.63 24.65 16.73
N GLN A 51 12.44 25.88 16.28
CA GLN A 51 13.52 26.84 16.01
C GLN A 51 14.58 26.33 15.01
N GLY A 52 14.18 25.46 14.08
CA GLY A 52 15.08 24.90 13.08
C GLY A 52 15.75 23.58 13.47
N ASN A 53 15.61 23.13 14.72
CA ASN A 53 16.21 21.86 15.20
C ASN A 53 15.51 20.60 14.67
N THR A 54 14.40 20.74 13.94
CA THR A 54 13.68 19.59 13.38
C THR A 54 13.09 19.96 12.03
N ARG A 55 13.22 19.07 11.04
CA ARG A 55 12.48 19.17 9.77
C ARG A 55 11.22 18.32 9.86
N ARG A 56 10.05 18.94 9.68
CA ARG A 56 8.77 18.23 9.52
C ARG A 56 8.55 17.93 8.05
N PHE A 57 8.53 16.65 7.68
CA PHE A 57 7.98 16.20 6.39
C PHE A 57 6.47 16.10 6.55
N HIS A 58 5.77 17.02 5.90
CA HIS A 58 4.38 17.32 6.21
C HIS A 58 3.44 16.55 5.27
N ASP A 59 2.38 15.99 5.86
CA ASP A 59 1.25 15.43 5.11
C ASP A 59 1.68 14.36 4.09
N LEU A 60 2.51 13.42 4.55
CA LEU A 60 2.99 12.30 3.73
C LEU A 60 1.92 11.23 3.48
N ALA A 61 0.88 11.19 4.32
CA ALA A 61 -0.28 10.31 4.19
C ALA A 61 -1.39 10.77 5.15
N THR A 62 -2.64 10.51 4.77
CA THR A 62 -3.81 10.71 5.64
C THR A 62 -4.43 9.37 6.03
N ALA A 63 -4.60 9.15 7.34
CA ALA A 63 -5.34 8.00 7.86
C ALA A 63 -6.85 8.26 7.77
N ILE A 64 -7.58 7.41 7.04
CA ILE A 64 -9.03 7.51 6.86
C ILE A 64 -9.71 6.33 7.56
N ALA A 65 -10.73 6.62 8.38
CA ALA A 65 -11.57 5.61 9.01
C ALA A 65 -13.05 6.06 8.90
N LEU A 66 -13.88 5.24 8.27
CA LEU A 66 -15.28 5.51 7.95
C LEU A 66 -16.21 4.57 8.71
N GLY A 67 -17.41 5.07 9.02
CA GLY A 67 -18.46 4.31 9.71
C GLY A 67 -18.57 4.63 11.20
N GLU A 68 -19.57 4.03 11.85
CA GLU A 68 -19.85 4.26 13.27
C GLU A 68 -18.72 3.71 14.15
N ASN A 69 -18.32 4.50 15.14
CA ASN A 69 -17.24 4.18 16.07
C ASN A 69 -15.89 3.89 15.39
N ALA A 70 -15.69 4.40 14.17
CA ALA A 70 -14.44 4.24 13.44
C ALA A 70 -13.29 4.95 14.19
N ARG A 71 -12.16 4.25 14.31
CA ARG A 71 -10.95 4.76 14.96
C ARG A 71 -9.72 4.30 14.19
N SER A 72 -8.76 5.21 14.06
CA SER A 72 -7.42 4.87 13.60
C SER A 72 -6.67 4.14 14.71
N ILE A 73 -5.94 3.09 14.36
CA ILE A 73 -5.18 2.27 15.30
C ILE A 73 -3.73 2.15 14.83
N ILE A 74 -2.83 1.88 15.77
CA ILE A 74 -1.43 1.59 15.51
C ILE A 74 -1.16 0.16 15.97
N SER A 75 -0.44 -0.61 15.17
CA SER A 75 -0.16 -2.02 15.42
C SER A 75 1.19 -2.40 14.83
N ILE A 76 1.79 -3.47 15.34
CA ILE A 76 3.02 -4.06 14.79
C ILE A 76 2.67 -5.36 14.11
N PHE A 77 3.04 -5.47 12.84
CA PHE A 77 2.91 -6.69 12.06
C PHE A 77 4.27 -7.39 12.00
N ARG A 78 4.30 -8.70 12.27
CA ARG A 78 5.49 -9.53 12.14
C ARG A 78 5.19 -10.67 11.16
N GLY A 79 5.46 -10.41 9.89
CA GLY A 79 5.30 -11.38 8.81
C GLY A 79 6.54 -12.27 8.60
N ARG A 80 6.37 -13.35 7.84
CA ARG A 80 7.46 -14.14 7.27
C ARG A 80 7.74 -13.65 5.84
N PRO A 81 9.00 -13.63 5.39
CA PRO A 81 9.31 -13.29 4.00
C PRO A 81 8.74 -14.33 3.03
N PHE A 82 8.45 -13.90 1.81
CA PHE A 82 8.08 -14.79 0.71
C PHE A 82 9.28 -15.08 -0.18
N SER A 83 9.32 -16.27 -0.77
CA SER A 83 10.27 -16.60 -1.84
C SER A 83 9.70 -16.18 -3.19
N LEU A 84 10.58 -15.72 -4.08
CA LEU A 84 10.24 -15.48 -5.48
C LEU A 84 10.71 -16.66 -6.35
N PRO A 85 9.99 -17.01 -7.43
CA PRO A 85 8.73 -16.41 -7.87
C PRO A 85 7.56 -16.74 -6.93
N LEU A 86 6.68 -15.75 -6.70
CA LEU A 86 5.48 -15.88 -5.89
C LEU A 86 4.26 -15.98 -6.80
N THR A 87 3.46 -17.04 -6.64
CA THR A 87 2.12 -17.10 -7.25
C THR A 87 1.15 -16.25 -6.45
N LEU A 88 0.65 -15.15 -7.02
CA LEU A 88 -0.38 -14.32 -6.40
C LEU A 88 -1.72 -15.08 -6.40
N LYS A 89 -2.18 -15.51 -5.22
CA LYS A 89 -3.41 -16.29 -5.06
C LYS A 89 -4.60 -15.48 -4.58
N MET A 90 -4.39 -14.30 -4.00
CA MET A 90 -5.46 -13.47 -3.47
C MET A 90 -5.06 -12.00 -3.44
N MET A 91 -6.06 -11.13 -3.50
CA MET A 91 -5.94 -9.72 -3.17
C MET A 91 -7.02 -9.36 -2.16
N GLU A 92 -6.75 -8.34 -1.36
CA GLU A 92 -7.68 -7.85 -0.34
C GLU A 92 -7.85 -6.35 -0.43
N ARG A 93 -8.96 -5.84 0.09
CA ARG A 93 -9.18 -4.39 0.20
C ARG A 93 -9.92 -4.02 1.48
N HIS A 94 -9.77 -2.76 1.86
CA HIS A 94 -10.45 -2.15 3.01
C HIS A 94 -11.48 -1.11 2.55
N PRO A 95 -12.79 -1.45 2.51
CA PRO A 95 -13.82 -0.54 1.99
C PRO A 95 -14.09 0.70 2.86
N LEU A 96 -13.68 0.68 4.13
CA LEU A 96 -14.01 1.68 5.14
C LEU A 96 -12.79 2.34 5.78
N GLY A 97 -11.58 2.06 5.30
CA GLY A 97 -10.40 2.71 5.88
C GLY A 97 -9.18 2.60 4.98
N SER A 98 -8.28 3.55 5.13
CA SER A 98 -6.94 3.45 4.57
C SER A 98 -6.10 2.48 5.40
N GLN A 99 -4.97 2.03 4.85
CA GLN A 99 -4.05 1.17 5.60
C GLN A 99 -2.61 1.51 5.27
N ALA A 100 -1.83 1.81 6.30
CA ALA A 100 -0.44 2.19 6.16
C ALA A 100 0.52 1.11 6.67
N PHE A 101 1.61 0.92 5.95
CA PHE A 101 2.73 0.06 6.32
C PHE A 101 4.03 0.85 6.26
N ILE A 102 4.72 0.92 7.40
CA ILE A 102 6.02 1.60 7.53
C ILE A 102 7.00 0.58 8.11
N PRO A 103 8.01 0.14 7.35
CA PRO A 103 9.04 -0.76 7.87
C PRO A 103 9.77 -0.12 9.07
N LEU A 104 9.86 -0.86 10.18
CA LEU A 104 10.62 -0.43 11.37
C LEU A 104 12.14 -0.59 11.20
N LYS A 105 12.58 -1.16 10.08
CA LYS A 105 13.98 -1.29 9.66
C LYS A 105 14.13 -0.78 8.23
N PRO A 106 15.31 -0.31 7.81
CA PRO A 106 15.56 0.14 6.45
C PRO A 106 15.66 -1.06 5.49
N VAL A 107 14.53 -1.71 5.22
CA VAL A 107 14.42 -2.88 4.34
C VAL A 107 13.58 -2.55 3.13
N ARG A 108 13.80 -3.30 2.05
CA ARG A 108 12.94 -3.29 0.87
C ARG A 108 11.74 -4.20 1.10
N PHE A 109 10.62 -3.88 0.47
CA PHE A 109 9.44 -4.75 0.45
C PHE A 109 8.65 -4.55 -0.84
N LEU A 110 7.77 -5.50 -1.15
CA LEU A 110 6.89 -5.46 -2.31
C LEU A 110 5.48 -5.06 -1.89
N SER A 111 4.86 -4.23 -2.71
CA SER A 111 3.43 -3.94 -2.71
C SER A 111 2.83 -4.47 -4.01
N ILE A 112 1.71 -5.16 -3.94
CA ILE A 112 0.93 -5.52 -5.14
C ILE A 112 -0.42 -4.84 -5.00
N VAL A 113 -0.80 -4.07 -6.00
CA VAL A 113 -2.05 -3.31 -6.04
C VAL A 113 -2.79 -3.53 -7.35
N ALA A 114 -4.11 -3.31 -7.36
CA ALA A 114 -4.90 -3.38 -8.58
C ALA A 114 -5.95 -2.26 -8.66
N PRO A 115 -6.29 -1.79 -9.87
CA PRO A 115 -7.46 -0.94 -10.05
C PRO A 115 -8.73 -1.72 -9.67
N ASP A 116 -9.74 -1.03 -9.15
CA ASP A 116 -11.06 -1.64 -8.97
C ASP A 116 -11.79 -1.70 -10.32
N VAL A 117 -12.26 -2.88 -10.68
CA VAL A 117 -13.11 -3.13 -11.84
C VAL A 117 -14.44 -3.67 -11.33
N ASN A 118 -15.42 -2.80 -11.09
CA ASN A 118 -16.75 -3.18 -10.62
C ASN A 118 -16.75 -4.04 -9.34
N GLY A 119 -15.85 -3.72 -8.40
CA GLY A 119 -15.78 -4.42 -7.14
C GLY A 119 -15.00 -5.74 -7.15
N ILE A 120 -14.22 -6.01 -8.20
CA ILE A 120 -13.15 -7.03 -8.26
C ILE A 120 -11.81 -6.36 -8.66
N PRO A 121 -10.65 -6.93 -8.29
CA PRO A 121 -9.36 -6.38 -8.72
C PRO A 121 -9.18 -6.57 -10.25
N GLY A 122 -8.70 -5.52 -10.92
CA GLY A 122 -8.22 -5.57 -12.30
C GLY A 122 -6.80 -6.12 -12.39
N THR A 123 -6.04 -5.71 -13.42
CA THR A 123 -4.66 -6.18 -13.64
C THR A 123 -3.74 -5.74 -12.50
N PRO A 124 -3.12 -6.68 -11.75
CA PRO A 124 -2.23 -6.34 -10.65
C PRO A 124 -0.92 -5.69 -11.11
N GLN A 125 -0.39 -4.79 -10.29
CA GLN A 125 0.89 -4.11 -10.48
C GLN A 125 1.75 -4.32 -9.24
N ALA A 126 3.01 -4.73 -9.43
CA ALA A 126 3.95 -4.96 -8.33
C ALA A 126 4.97 -3.84 -8.25
N PHE A 127 5.07 -3.21 -7.08
CA PHE A 127 5.98 -2.12 -6.79
C PHE A 127 7.00 -2.52 -5.71
N LEU A 128 8.28 -2.28 -6.00
CA LEU A 128 9.38 -2.40 -5.06
C LEU A 128 9.58 -1.08 -4.32
N PHE A 129 9.32 -1.11 -3.02
CA PHE A 129 9.64 -0.03 -2.10
C PHE A 129 11.07 -0.19 -1.58
N GLY A 130 11.82 0.90 -1.61
CA GLY A 130 13.18 1.02 -1.12
C GLY A 130 13.28 1.18 0.41
N PRO A 131 14.49 1.09 0.98
CA PRO A 131 14.73 1.35 2.40
C PRO A 131 14.24 2.74 2.82
N GLY A 132 13.56 2.83 3.96
CA GLY A 132 13.05 4.10 4.50
C GLY A 132 11.79 4.62 3.81
N GLN A 133 11.22 3.88 2.87
CA GLN A 133 9.89 4.14 2.32
C GLN A 133 8.85 3.30 3.06
N GLY A 134 7.69 3.91 3.33
CA GLY A 134 6.45 3.22 3.66
C GLY A 134 5.36 3.56 2.65
N LEU A 135 4.18 3.00 2.84
CA LEU A 135 3.00 3.30 2.03
C LEU A 135 1.76 3.51 2.87
N ASN A 136 0.76 4.16 2.29
CA ASN A 136 -0.61 4.21 2.76
C ASN A 136 -1.54 3.88 1.59
N TYR A 137 -2.21 2.73 1.61
CA TYR A 137 -3.25 2.42 0.63
C TYR A 137 -4.48 3.29 0.88
N PHE A 138 -5.06 3.86 -0.18
CA PHE A 138 -6.33 4.54 -0.09
C PHE A 138 -7.47 3.58 0.25
N VAL A 139 -8.57 4.16 0.73
CA VAL A 139 -9.82 3.43 0.98
C VAL A 139 -10.27 2.76 -0.32
N LYS A 140 -10.64 1.47 -0.25
CA LYS A 140 -11.07 0.61 -1.38
C LYS A 140 -9.98 0.17 -2.37
N THR A 141 -8.72 0.60 -2.23
CA THR A 141 -7.60 0.04 -3.02
C THR A 141 -7.50 -1.47 -2.81
N TRP A 142 -7.31 -2.21 -3.90
CA TRP A 142 -6.99 -3.65 -3.92
C TRP A 142 -5.50 -3.89 -3.86
#